data_AF-A0A3D0ZQ14-F1
#
_entry.id   AF-A0A3D0ZQ14-F1
#
_cell.length_a   1.000
_cell.length_b   1.000
_cell.length_c   1.000
_cell.angle_alpha   90.00
_cell.angle_beta   90.00
_cell.angle_gamma   90.00
#
_symmetry.space_group_name_H-M   'P 1'
#
loop_
_entity.id
_entity.type
_entity.pdbx_description
1 polymer ?
#
loop_
_entity_poly.entity_id
_entity_poly.type
_entity_poly.pdbx_seq_one_letter_code
_entity_poly.pdbx_strand_id
1 'polypeptide(L)'
;MIDISVEKLFLLLIIAALVLGPTKLPEYAAKLGRVIRELRRMASGAQEQIRKELGPDFDGIDWRKMDPRQYDPRRIIREALSEEETASFTPMQPARPASPALQPATQLDAGQPAPFDDEST
;
A
#
# COMPACT_ATOMS: atom_id res chain seq x y z
N MET A 1 19.28 8.60 -6.11
CA MET A 1 18.92 8.99 -4.73
C MET A 1 19.26 10.47 -4.57
N ILE A 2 18.35 11.29 -4.03
CA ILE A 2 18.62 12.71 -3.78
C ILE A 2 19.39 12.80 -2.46
N ASP A 3 20.62 13.31 -2.52
CA ASP A 3 21.48 13.48 -1.35
C ASP A 3 21.21 14.85 -0.70
N ILE A 4 20.44 14.84 0.39
CA ILE A 4 20.06 16.02 1.18
C ILE A 4 20.96 16.09 2.40
N SER A 5 21.92 17.01 2.33
CA SER A 5 22.82 17.38 3.44
C SER A 5 22.49 18.78 3.92
N VAL A 6 22.74 19.05 5.20
CA VAL A 6 22.47 20.36 5.83
C VAL A 6 23.15 21.49 5.06
N GLU A 7 24.39 21.28 4.61
CA GLU A 7 25.13 22.22 3.76
C GLU A 7 24.38 22.55 2.46
N LYS A 8 23.89 21.52 1.76
CA LYS A 8 23.14 21.69 0.50
C LYS A 8 21.82 22.41 0.72
N LEU A 9 21.15 22.15 1.84
CA LEU A 9 19.94 22.88 2.21
C LEU A 9 20.22 24.36 2.47
N PHE A 10 21.34 24.68 3.12
CA PHE A 10 21.74 26.07 3.35
C PHE A 10 22.08 26.79 2.04
N LEU A 11 22.83 26.13 1.15
CA LEU A 11 23.13 26.64 -0.19
C LEU A 11 21.83 26.89 -0.98
N LEU A 12 20.89 25.95 -0.95
CA LEU A 12 19.59 26.09 -1.59
C LEU A 12 18.82 27.30 -1.05
N LEU A 13 18.85 27.53 0.27
CA LEU A 13 18.18 28.66 0.90
C LEU A 13 18.78 29.99 0.42
N ILE A 14 20.11 30.08 0.33
CA ILE A 14 20.80 31.26 -0.23
C ILE A 14 20.38 31.50 -1.68
N ILE A 15 20.39 30.46 -2.52
CA ILE A 15 19.97 30.56 -3.93
C ILE A 15 18.51 31.03 -4.03
N ALA A 16 17.62 30.41 -3.25
CA ALA A 16 16.21 30.80 -3.20
C ALA A 16 16.04 32.25 -2.74
N ALA A 17 16.82 32.70 -1.76
CA ALA A 17 16.80 34.09 -1.28
C ALA A 17 17.30 35.07 -2.34
N LEU A 18 18.28 34.71 -3.16
CA LEU A 18 18.74 35.55 -4.27
C LEU A 18 17.69 35.64 -5.39
N VAL A 19 17.06 34.52 -5.75
CA VAL A 19 16.06 34.46 -6.84
C VAL A 19 14.75 35.15 -6.47
N LEU A 20 14.21 34.90 -5.27
CA LEU A 20 12.96 35.51 -4.79
C LEU A 20 13.18 36.89 -4.16
N GLY A 21 14.39 37.16 -3.66
CA GLY A 21 14.73 38.31 -2.81
C GLY A 21 14.62 37.98 -1.31
N PRO A 22 15.63 38.33 -0.49
CA PRO A 22 15.65 38.00 0.95
C PRO A 22 14.56 38.72 1.73
N THR A 23 14.08 39.86 1.22
CA THR A 23 12.98 40.65 1.81
C THR A 23 11.62 40.03 1.54
N LYS A 24 11.45 39.27 0.45
CA LYS A 24 10.17 38.66 0.04
C LYS A 24 9.97 37.26 0.59
N LEU A 25 11.03 36.50 0.82
CA LEU A 25 10.98 35.18 1.46
C LEU A 25 10.14 35.14 2.75
N PRO A 26 10.36 36.01 3.76
CA PRO A 26 9.58 35.96 5.00
C PRO A 26 8.11 36.30 4.76
N GLU A 27 7.82 37.20 3.81
CA GLU A 27 6.45 37.55 3.43
C GLU A 27 5.70 36.33 2.86
N TYR A 28 6.34 35.58 1.95
CA TYR A 28 5.78 34.36 1.37
C TYR A 28 5.68 33.22 2.38
N ALA A 29 6.71 33.01 3.21
CA ALA A 29 6.67 32.03 4.29
C ALA A 29 5.52 32.31 5.27
N ALA A 30 5.27 33.58 5.61
CA ALA A 30 4.15 33.97 6.45
C ALA A 30 2.78 33.75 5.77
N LYS A 31 2.68 33.93 4.46
CA LYS A 31 1.46 33.61 3.69
C LYS A 31 1.20 32.10 3.69
N LEU A 32 2.22 31.30 3.38
CA LEU A 32 2.12 29.84 3.42
C LEU A 32 1.79 29.33 4.83
N GLY A 33 2.43 29.88 5.85
CA GLY A 33 2.16 29.52 7.25
C GLY A 33 0.72 29.80 7.66
N ARG A 34 0.12 30.90 7.18
CA ARG A 34 -1.31 31.19 7.39
C ARG A 34 -2.20 30.14 6.73
N VAL A 35 -1.92 29.76 5.48
CA VAL A 35 -2.66 28.70 4.77
C VAL A 35 -2.55 27.36 5.50
N ILE A 36 -1.34 26.96 5.90
CA ILE A 36 -1.12 25.71 6.64
C ILE A 36 -1.85 25.72 7.98
N ARG A 37 -1.86 26.85 8.69
CA ARG A 37 -2.56 26.98 9.97
C ARG A 37 -4.08 26.88 9.80
N GLU A 38 -4.63 27.51 8.77
CA GLU A 38 -6.06 27.40 8.47
C GLU A 38 -6.42 25.97 8.07
N LEU A 39 -5.61 25.34 7.20
CA LEU A 39 -5.80 23.94 6.82
C LEU A 39 -5.74 23.01 8.04
N ARG A 40 -4.79 23.22 8.95
CA ARG A 40 -4.70 22.47 10.21
C ARG A 40 -5.95 22.66 11.06
N ARG A 41 -6.45 23.89 11.19
CA ARG A 41 -7.67 24.21 11.95
C ARG A 41 -8.90 23.51 11.34
N MET A 42 -9.03 23.55 10.01
CA MET A 42 -10.10 22.87 9.28
C MET A 42 -10.00 21.35 9.47
N ALA A 43 -8.80 20.77 9.33
CA ALA A 43 -8.58 19.34 9.52
C ALA A 43 -8.90 18.89 10.95
N SER A 44 -8.49 19.66 11.97
CA SER A 44 -8.82 19.37 13.37
C SER A 44 -10.31 19.48 13.64
N GLY A 45 -11.01 20.47 13.08
CA GLY A 45 -12.46 20.59 13.20
C GLY A 45 -13.21 19.44 12.54
N ALA A 46 -12.78 19.04 11.34
CA ALA A 46 -13.35 17.88 10.64
C ALA A 46 -13.11 16.58 11.41
N GLN A 47 -11.89 16.36 11.91
CA GLN A 47 -11.56 15.21 12.77
C GLN A 47 -12.45 15.16 14.01
N GLU A 48 -12.70 16.31 14.65
CA GLU A 48 -13.55 16.39 15.83
C GLU A 48 -15.03 16.14 15.51
N GLN A 49 -15.51 16.60 14.36
CA GLN A 49 -16.88 16.32 13.90
C GLN A 49 -17.08 14.83 13.58
N ILE A 50 -16.13 14.22 12.87
CA ILE A 50 -16.11 12.78 12.60
C ILE A 50 -16.09 11.98 13.91
N ARG A 51 -15.26 12.39 14.89
CA ARG A 51 -15.23 11.76 16.22
C ARG A 51 -16.57 11.88 16.97
N LYS A 52 -17.29 12.99 16.82
CA LYS A 52 -18.60 13.20 17.46
C LYS A 52 -19.71 12.34 16.85
N GLU A 53 -19.70 12.17 15.53
CA GLU A 53 -20.74 11.44 14.81
C GLU A 53 -20.53 9.92 14.79
N LEU A 54 -19.27 9.47 14.77
CA LEU A 54 -18.94 8.04 14.75
C LEU A 54 -18.65 7.46 16.15
N GLY A 55 -18.67 8.30 17.19
CA GLY A 55 -18.40 7.89 18.56
C GLY A 55 -16.91 7.57 18.82
N PRO A 56 -16.56 7.24 20.07
CA PRO A 56 -15.17 6.95 20.48
C PRO A 56 -14.51 5.76 19.74
N ASP A 57 -15.25 5.00 18.91
CA ASP A 57 -14.69 3.95 18.05
C ASP A 57 -13.82 4.49 16.90
N PHE A 58 -13.81 5.81 16.63
CA PHE A 58 -12.91 6.41 15.64
C PHE A 58 -11.49 6.72 16.17
N ASP A 59 -11.24 6.54 17.47
CA ASP A 59 -9.89 6.65 18.04
C ASP A 59 -8.95 5.51 17.60
N GLY A 60 -9.49 4.54 16.84
CA GLY A 60 -8.77 3.41 16.30
C GLY A 60 -8.67 3.37 14.78
N ILE A 61 -8.69 4.51 14.04
CA ILE A 61 -8.08 4.44 12.70
C ILE A 61 -6.59 4.16 12.92
N ASP A 62 -6.33 2.89 12.74
CA ASP A 62 -5.07 2.22 12.82
C ASP A 62 -4.26 2.57 11.57
N TRP A 63 -3.89 3.84 11.43
CA TRP A 63 -2.98 4.30 10.37
C TRP A 63 -1.61 3.56 10.47
N ARG A 64 -1.35 2.93 11.62
CA ARG A 64 -0.22 2.02 11.88
C ARG A 64 -0.43 0.60 11.32
N LYS A 65 -1.65 0.09 11.21
CA LYS A 65 -1.94 -1.14 10.44
C LYS A 65 -1.79 -0.95 8.94
N MET A 66 -1.80 0.30 8.47
CA MET A 66 -1.51 0.68 7.08
C MET A 66 -0.06 1.17 6.90
N ASP A 67 0.87 0.82 7.81
CA ASP A 67 2.30 1.04 7.64
C ASP A 67 2.94 -0.23 7.02
N PRO A 68 3.25 -0.25 5.70
CA PRO A 68 3.71 -1.44 4.98
C PRO A 68 5.05 -2.00 5.45
N ARG A 69 5.71 -1.36 6.43
CA ARG A 69 6.98 -1.81 7.02
C ARG A 69 6.78 -2.68 8.27
N GLN A 70 5.57 -2.74 8.82
CA GLN A 70 5.26 -3.50 10.03
C GLN A 70 4.48 -4.80 9.77
N TYR A 71 4.24 -5.16 8.50
CA TYR A 71 3.86 -6.52 8.10
C TYR A 71 5.10 -7.42 8.18
N ASP A 72 5.56 -7.70 9.40
CA ASP A 72 6.80 -8.45 9.64
C ASP A 72 6.53 -9.96 9.48
N PRO A 73 6.91 -10.57 8.33
CA PRO A 73 6.49 -11.92 7.95
C PRO A 73 6.96 -12.99 8.93
N ARG A 74 7.96 -12.68 9.76
CA ARG A 74 8.52 -13.55 10.78
C ARG A 74 7.53 -13.88 11.89
N ARG A 75 6.56 -13.01 12.18
CA ARG A 75 5.51 -13.30 13.18
C ARG A 75 4.56 -14.39 12.68
N ILE A 76 4.11 -14.28 11.42
CA ILE A 76 3.22 -15.26 10.78
C ILE A 76 3.88 -16.65 10.73
N ILE A 77 5.19 -16.70 10.42
CA ILE A 77 5.95 -17.96 10.37
C ILE A 77 6.11 -18.58 11.78
N ARG A 78 6.31 -17.77 12.82
CA ARG A 78 6.45 -18.27 14.19
C ARG A 78 5.14 -18.79 14.75
N GLU A 79 4.00 -18.17 14.42
CA GLU A 79 2.68 -18.71 14.75
C GLU A 79 2.48 -20.07 14.05
N ALA A 80 2.76 -20.16 12.75
CA ALA A 80 2.68 -21.44 12.03
C ALA A 80 3.58 -22.53 12.61
N LEU A 81 4.81 -22.21 13.03
CA LEU A 81 5.73 -23.17 13.64
C LEU A 81 5.39 -23.53 15.09
N SER A 82 4.74 -22.64 15.84
CA SER A 82 4.39 -22.87 17.25
C SER A 82 3.08 -23.65 17.40
N GLU A 83 2.16 -23.50 16.45
CA GLU A 83 0.86 -24.18 16.43
C GLU A 83 0.96 -25.62 15.89
N GLU A 84 2.01 -25.93 15.11
CA GLU A 84 2.29 -27.30 14.64
C GLU A 84 2.86 -28.25 15.71
N GLU A 85 3.33 -27.79 16.88
CA GLU A 85 3.85 -28.70 17.92
C GLU A 85 2.74 -29.25 18.85
N THR A 86 1.53 -28.67 18.87
CA THR A 86 0.42 -29.15 19.74
C THR A 86 -0.77 -29.76 19.01
N ALA A 87 -0.89 -29.63 17.69
CA ALA A 87 -1.90 -30.35 16.92
C ALA A 87 -1.38 -31.74 16.53
N SER A 88 -1.65 -32.70 17.40
CA SER A 88 -1.45 -34.13 17.15
C SER A 88 -1.91 -34.52 15.73
N PHE A 89 -1.01 -35.13 14.98
CA PHE A 89 -1.25 -35.75 13.68
C PHE A 89 -2.46 -36.71 13.72
N THR A 90 -3.56 -36.33 13.05
CA THR A 90 -4.59 -37.23 12.49
C THR A 90 -5.30 -36.45 11.36
N PRO A 91 -5.56 -37.06 10.20
CA PRO A 91 -5.40 -36.41 8.90
C PRO A 91 -6.68 -35.76 8.40
N MET A 92 -6.57 -34.55 7.83
CA MET A 92 -7.60 -33.99 6.96
C MET A 92 -7.02 -33.85 5.55
N GLN A 93 -7.43 -34.77 4.69
CA GLN A 93 -7.17 -34.75 3.26
C GLN A 93 -7.87 -33.51 2.66
N PRO A 94 -7.14 -32.54 2.06
CA PRO A 94 -7.78 -31.41 1.43
C PRO A 94 -8.50 -31.88 0.16
N ALA A 95 -9.81 -31.68 0.12
CA ALA A 95 -10.58 -31.76 -1.11
C ALA A 95 -9.98 -30.76 -2.11
N ARG A 96 -9.43 -31.27 -3.22
CA ARG A 96 -8.97 -30.44 -4.32
C ARG A 96 -10.17 -29.68 -4.89
N PRO A 97 -10.07 -28.36 -5.15
CA PRO A 97 -11.02 -27.71 -6.03
C PRO A 97 -10.96 -28.42 -7.38
N ALA A 98 -12.12 -28.82 -7.90
CA ALA A 98 -12.21 -29.41 -9.23
C ALA A 98 -11.75 -28.38 -10.25
N SER A 99 -10.51 -28.54 -10.74
CA SER A 99 -10.08 -27.92 -11.99
C SER A 99 -11.02 -28.41 -13.10
N PRO A 100 -11.51 -27.55 -14.01
CA PRO A 100 -12.22 -28.02 -15.20
C PRO A 100 -11.29 -28.98 -15.93
N ALA A 101 -11.72 -30.22 -16.10
CA ALA A 101 -10.94 -31.25 -16.78
C ALA A 101 -10.60 -30.75 -18.19
N LEU A 102 -9.31 -30.48 -18.44
CA LEU A 102 -8.81 -30.45 -19.81
C LEU A 102 -9.09 -31.82 -20.40
N GLN A 103 -9.98 -31.87 -21.38
CA GLN A 103 -10.25 -33.06 -22.15
C GLN A 103 -8.91 -33.56 -22.72
N PRO A 104 -8.61 -34.86 -22.63
CA PRO A 104 -7.36 -35.38 -23.16
C PRO A 104 -7.32 -35.09 -24.66
N ALA A 105 -6.39 -34.22 -25.07
CA ALA A 105 -6.12 -33.99 -26.48
C ALA A 105 -5.79 -35.33 -27.11
N THR A 106 -6.68 -35.81 -27.98
CA THR A 106 -6.47 -37.04 -28.74
C THR A 106 -5.23 -36.81 -29.59
N GLN A 107 -4.11 -37.47 -29.26
CA GLN A 107 -2.91 -37.39 -30.09
C GLN A 107 -3.27 -37.94 -31.47
N LEU A 108 -3.17 -37.08 -32.48
CA LEU A 108 -3.38 -37.44 -33.88
C LEU A 108 -2.15 -38.21 -34.36
N ASP A 109 -2.37 -39.37 -34.97
CA ASP A 109 -1.30 -40.16 -35.58
C ASP A 109 -0.60 -39.39 -36.73
N ALA A 110 0.68 -39.69 -36.94
CA ALA A 110 1.52 -38.95 -37.89
C ALA A 110 0.98 -39.08 -39.32
N GLY A 111 0.41 -37.98 -39.84
CA GLY A 111 -0.17 -37.89 -41.18
C GLY A 111 -1.66 -37.61 -41.22
N GLN A 112 -2.37 -37.60 -40.08
CA GLN A 112 -3.75 -37.14 -40.03
C GLN A 112 -3.82 -35.59 -40.09
N PRO A 113 -4.59 -34.99 -41.01
CA PRO A 113 -4.81 -33.55 -41.00
C PRO A 113 -5.60 -33.15 -39.75
N ALA A 114 -5.24 -32.02 -39.16
CA ALA A 114 -5.95 -31.48 -38.00
C ALA A 114 -7.41 -31.14 -38.39
N PRO A 115 -8.40 -31.39 -37.50
CA PRO A 115 -9.78 -31.01 -37.77
C PRO A 115 -9.88 -29.50 -37.99
N PHE A 116 -10.48 -29.09 -39.11
CA PHE A 116 -10.71 -27.67 -39.42
C PHE A 116 -12.08 -27.25 -38.87
N ASP A 117 -12.16 -26.02 -38.36
CA ASP A 117 -13.38 -25.43 -37.80
C ASP A 117 -14.03 -24.51 -38.85
N ASP A 118 -15.16 -24.94 -39.40
CA ASP A 118 -15.88 -24.25 -40.47
C ASP A 118 -16.70 -23.05 -39.98
N GLU A 119 -16.77 -22.77 -38.66
CA GLU A 119 -17.54 -21.64 -38.12
C GLU A 119 -16.77 -20.30 -38.08
N SER A 120 -15.52 -20.27 -38.56
CA SER A 120 -14.72 -19.05 -38.62
C SER A 120 -14.89 -18.33 -39.98
N THR A 121 -16.00 -17.60 -40.17
CA THR A 121 -16.22 -16.66 -41.28
C THR A 121 -16.57 -15.26 -40.76
#